data_AF-A0A7K3NTG9-F1
#
_entry.id   AF-A0A7K3NTG9-F1
#
_cell.length_a   1.000
_cell.length_b   1.000
_cell.length_c   1.000
_cell.angle_alpha   90.00
_cell.angle_beta   90.00
_cell.angle_gamma   90.00
#
_symmetry.space_group_name_H-M   'P 1'
#
loop_
_entity.id
_entity.type
_entity.pdbx_description
1 polymer ?
#
loop_
_entity_poly.entity_id
_entity_poly.type
_entity_poly.pdbx_seq_one_letter_code
_entity_poly.pdbx_strand_id
1 'polypeptide(L)'
;RMANTDLPPVLVEGETGTGKELVARALHFDGPRSKGPFIEFNCASIPSNLVESELFGHEKGAFTDAKDRRVGLVEAADGGTLFLDEIGEMDLLLKAKILKLLEDRTIRRVGSVKERKVNLRVISATNCNLEQMVQQ
;
A
#
# COMPACT_ATOMS: atom_id res chain seq x y z
N ARG A 1 -15.18 19.01 -7.85
CA ARG A 1 -13.75 18.73 -8.10
C ARG A 1 -13.09 18.53 -6.75
N MET A 2 -12.69 17.32 -6.39
CA MET A 2 -11.90 17.08 -5.17
C MET A 2 -10.48 17.60 -5.41
N ALA A 3 -9.89 18.28 -4.42
CA ALA A 3 -8.50 18.70 -4.52
C ALA A 3 -7.57 17.46 -4.48
N ASN A 4 -6.38 17.58 -5.07
CA ASN A 4 -5.44 16.45 -5.19
C ASN A 4 -5.01 15.86 -3.83
N THR A 5 -5.08 16.66 -2.77
CA THR A 5 -4.74 16.28 -1.40
C THR A 5 -5.84 15.47 -0.70
N ASP A 6 -7.08 15.53 -1.18
CA ASP A 6 -8.26 14.99 -0.48
C ASP A 6 -8.81 13.72 -1.14
N LEU A 7 -8.02 13.05 -1.97
CA LEU A 7 -8.47 11.82 -2.63
C LEU A 7 -8.69 10.72 -1.57
N PRO A 8 -9.93 10.21 -1.43
CA PRO A 8 -10.21 9.16 -0.48
C PRO A 8 -9.57 7.85 -0.96
N PRO A 9 -9.25 6.94 -0.01
CA PRO A 9 -8.92 5.58 -0.36
C PRO A 9 -10.10 4.92 -1.07
N VAL A 10 -9.81 4.00 -1.99
CA VAL A 10 -10.84 3.25 -2.73
C VAL A 10 -10.63 1.77 -2.49
N LEU A 11 -11.71 1.05 -2.21
CA LEU A 11 -11.76 -0.41 -2.19
C LEU A 11 -12.48 -0.90 -3.45
N VAL A 12 -11.87 -1.86 -4.16
CA VAL A 12 -12.43 -2.53 -5.33
C VAL A 12 -12.69 -3.99 -4.95
N GLU A 13 -13.95 -4.36 -4.84
CA GLU A 13 -14.36 -5.72 -4.52
C GLU A 13 -14.74 -6.48 -5.79
N GLY A 14 -14.41 -7.77 -5.82
CA GLY A 14 -14.79 -8.65 -6.92
C GLY A 14 -13.96 -9.92 -6.97
N GLU A 15 -14.45 -10.91 -7.68
CA GLU A 15 -13.78 -12.21 -7.81
C GLU A 15 -12.38 -12.09 -8.43
N THR A 16 -11.52 -13.08 -8.19
CA THR A 16 -10.20 -13.16 -8.81
C THR A 16 -10.34 -13.23 -10.34
N GLY A 17 -9.48 -12.48 -11.06
CA GLY A 17 -9.50 -12.47 -12.53
C GLY A 17 -10.53 -11.54 -13.18
N THR A 18 -11.31 -10.77 -12.42
CA THR A 18 -12.32 -9.82 -12.94
C THR A 18 -11.75 -8.48 -13.43
N GLY A 19 -10.42 -8.33 -13.44
CA GLY A 19 -9.77 -7.10 -13.92
C GLY A 19 -9.80 -5.93 -12.94
N LYS A 20 -9.80 -6.19 -11.61
CA LYS A 20 -9.75 -5.15 -10.56
C LYS A 20 -8.59 -4.16 -10.75
N GLU A 21 -7.45 -4.64 -11.25
CA GLU A 21 -6.29 -3.81 -11.61
C GLU A 21 -6.62 -2.75 -12.68
N LEU A 22 -7.45 -3.09 -13.68
CA LEU A 22 -7.86 -2.15 -14.73
C LEU A 22 -8.65 -0.98 -14.15
N VAL A 23 -9.50 -1.24 -13.15
CA VAL A 23 -10.24 -0.20 -12.43
C VAL A 23 -9.27 0.70 -11.66
N ALA A 24 -8.29 0.12 -10.96
CA ALA A 24 -7.27 0.89 -10.23
C ALA A 24 -6.43 1.78 -11.17
N ARG A 25 -6.03 1.23 -12.33
CA ARG A 25 -5.31 1.98 -13.37
C ARG A 25 -6.15 3.13 -13.92
N ALA A 26 -7.41 2.89 -14.28
CA ALA A 26 -8.31 3.93 -14.75
C ALA A 26 -8.45 5.07 -13.72
N LEU A 27 -8.67 4.73 -12.44
CA LEU A 27 -8.75 5.70 -11.35
C LEU A 27 -7.49 6.56 -11.18
N HIS A 28 -6.32 6.01 -11.52
CA HIS A 28 -5.05 6.74 -11.47
C HIS A 28 -4.83 7.59 -12.73
N PHE A 29 -4.82 6.97 -13.90
CA PHE A 29 -4.45 7.61 -15.17
C PHE A 29 -5.49 8.61 -15.67
N ASP A 30 -6.77 8.45 -15.33
CA ASP A 30 -7.82 9.43 -15.61
C ASP A 30 -8.04 10.39 -14.42
N GLY A 31 -7.30 10.19 -13.34
CA GLY A 31 -7.40 10.94 -12.10
C GLY A 31 -6.45 12.16 -12.00
N PRO A 32 -6.55 12.94 -10.91
CA PRO A 32 -5.71 14.12 -10.70
C PRO A 32 -4.23 13.79 -10.37
N ARG A 33 -3.89 12.50 -10.19
CA ARG A 33 -2.52 12.01 -9.92
C ARG A 33 -1.90 11.26 -11.09
N SER A 34 -2.48 11.35 -12.28
CA SER A 34 -2.05 10.61 -13.47
C SER A 34 -0.60 10.85 -13.92
N LYS A 35 0.03 11.94 -13.46
CA LYS A 35 1.45 12.23 -13.71
C LYS A 35 2.40 11.68 -12.64
N GLY A 36 1.87 11.23 -11.51
CA GLY A 36 2.65 10.63 -10.43
C GLY A 36 2.91 9.14 -10.66
N PRO A 37 3.67 8.48 -9.79
CA PRO A 37 3.89 7.05 -9.89
C PRO A 37 2.60 6.26 -9.64
N PHE A 38 2.42 5.16 -10.37
CA PHE A 38 1.45 4.11 -10.04
C PHE A 38 2.25 2.88 -9.61
N ILE A 39 2.27 2.61 -8.30
CA ILE A 39 3.00 1.48 -7.72
C ILE A 39 1.98 0.42 -7.35
N GLU A 40 2.18 -0.78 -7.88
CA GLU A 40 1.34 -1.94 -7.61
C GLU A 40 2.07 -2.91 -6.70
N PHE A 41 1.31 -3.49 -5.76
CA PHE A 41 1.80 -4.50 -4.84
C PHE A 41 0.73 -5.55 -4.60
N ASN A 42 1.03 -6.80 -4.96
CA ASN A 42 0.17 -7.94 -4.69
C ASN A 42 0.56 -8.58 -3.35
N CYS A 43 -0.35 -8.53 -2.38
CA CYS A 43 -0.08 -8.96 -1.01
C CYS A 43 0.11 -10.48 -0.88
N ALA A 44 -0.41 -11.26 -1.82
CA ALA A 44 -0.28 -12.72 -1.86
C ALA A 44 1.01 -13.20 -2.55
N SER A 45 1.76 -12.31 -3.21
CA SER A 45 2.85 -12.67 -4.13
C SER A 45 4.21 -12.92 -3.47
N ILE A 46 4.40 -12.48 -2.22
CA ILE A 46 5.67 -12.63 -1.51
C ILE A 46 5.46 -13.12 -0.06
N PRO A 47 6.46 -13.77 0.55
CA PRO A 47 6.39 -14.21 1.94
C PRO A 47 6.09 -13.07 2.91
N SER A 48 5.20 -13.30 3.88
CA SER A 48 4.74 -12.30 4.85
C SER A 48 5.89 -11.60 5.60
N ASN A 49 6.95 -12.33 5.93
CA ASN A 49 8.14 -11.79 6.58
C ASN A 49 8.94 -10.78 5.73
N LEU A 50 8.71 -10.73 4.41
CA LEU A 50 9.34 -9.78 3.49
C LEU A 50 8.41 -8.63 3.09
N VAL A 51 7.10 -8.81 3.21
CA VAL A 51 6.08 -7.80 2.84
C VAL A 51 6.34 -6.46 3.52
N GLU A 52 6.64 -6.48 4.82
CA GLU A 52 6.89 -5.25 5.58
C GLU A 52 8.07 -4.46 5.01
N SER A 53 9.19 -5.15 4.74
CA SER A 53 10.40 -4.54 4.22
C SER A 53 10.22 -4.03 2.79
N GLU A 54 9.43 -4.73 1.96
CA GLU A 54 9.11 -4.26 0.61
C GLU A 54 8.21 -3.01 0.63
N LEU A 55 7.14 -3.03 1.43
CA LEU A 55 6.21 -1.90 1.52
C LEU A 55 6.84 -0.67 2.16
N PHE A 56 7.48 -0.83 3.31
CA PHE A 56 7.93 0.28 4.15
C PHE A 56 9.43 0.56 4.03
N GLY A 57 10.20 -0.32 3.40
CA GLY A 57 11.65 -0.21 3.32
C GLY A 57 12.34 -0.54 4.64
N HIS A 58 13.66 -0.62 4.61
CA HIS A 58 14.47 -0.87 5.80
C HIS A 58 15.75 -0.03 5.80
N GLU A 59 16.27 0.21 6.98
CA GLU A 59 17.64 0.72 7.16
C GLU A 59 18.64 -0.43 7.19
N LYS A 60 19.91 -0.11 6.89
CA LYS A 60 20.99 -1.09 6.99
C LYS A 60 21.09 -1.65 8.42
N GLY A 61 21.17 -2.96 8.56
CA GLY A 61 21.26 -3.65 9.84
C GLY A 61 19.92 -3.81 10.59
N ALA A 62 18.79 -3.53 9.95
CA ALA A 62 17.47 -3.72 10.57
C ALA A 62 17.13 -5.18 10.87
N PHE A 63 17.67 -6.12 10.10
CA PHE A 63 17.58 -7.58 10.30
C PHE A 63 18.82 -8.25 9.69
N THR A 64 19.01 -9.56 9.92
CA THR A 64 20.24 -10.30 9.56
C THR A 64 20.67 -10.13 8.09
N ASP A 65 19.70 -10.08 7.16
CA ASP A 65 19.96 -9.92 5.72
C ASP A 65 19.91 -8.45 5.22
N ALA A 66 19.70 -7.47 6.09
CA ALA A 66 19.62 -6.05 5.74
C ALA A 66 21.02 -5.44 5.49
N LYS A 67 21.71 -5.90 4.45
CA LYS A 67 23.08 -5.45 4.10
C LYS A 67 23.15 -3.98 3.68
N ASP A 68 22.08 -3.52 3.03
CA ASP A 68 21.95 -2.16 2.50
C ASP A 68 20.65 -1.51 2.96
N ARG A 69 20.56 -0.19 2.79
CA ARG A 69 19.31 0.55 3.01
C ARG A 69 18.43 0.40 1.77
N ARG A 70 17.13 0.13 1.95
CA ARG A 70 16.14 0.05 0.86
C ARG A 70 15.00 1.04 1.05
N VAL A 71 14.54 1.65 -0.05
CA VAL A 71 13.33 2.48 -0.09
C VAL A 71 12.13 1.57 -0.24
N GLY A 72 11.08 1.79 0.53
CA GLY A 72 9.84 1.01 0.43
C GLY A 72 8.94 1.48 -0.70
N LEU A 73 8.05 0.60 -1.16
CA LEU A 73 7.05 0.90 -2.20
C LEU A 73 6.12 2.06 -1.81
N VAL A 74 5.82 2.22 -0.52
CA VAL A 74 5.01 3.34 -0.04
C VAL A 74 5.71 4.69 -0.27
N GLU A 75 7.02 4.77 -0.02
CA GLU A 75 7.81 5.98 -0.33
C GLU A 75 7.95 6.17 -1.84
N ALA A 76 8.12 5.10 -2.60
CA ALA A 76 8.21 5.17 -4.06
C ALA A 76 6.90 5.64 -4.73
N ALA A 77 5.75 5.43 -4.07
CA ALA A 77 4.44 5.86 -4.53
C ALA A 77 4.09 7.32 -4.16
N ASP A 78 5.00 8.04 -3.49
CA ASP A 78 4.77 9.42 -3.08
C ASP A 78 4.42 10.34 -4.26
N GLY A 79 3.45 11.23 -4.07
CA GLY A 79 2.86 12.06 -5.12
C GLY A 79 1.93 11.32 -6.09
N GLY A 80 1.82 10.00 -5.99
CA GLY A 80 1.11 9.14 -6.92
C GLY A 80 0.03 8.29 -6.26
N THR A 81 -0.03 7.01 -6.65
CA THR A 81 -0.99 6.02 -6.17
C THR A 81 -0.29 4.70 -5.84
N LEU A 82 -0.63 4.16 -4.67
CA LEU A 82 -0.29 2.79 -4.28
C LEU A 82 -1.53 1.92 -4.47
N PHE A 83 -1.41 0.91 -5.33
CA PHE A 83 -2.42 -0.12 -5.51
C PHE A 83 -2.02 -1.38 -4.74
N LEU A 84 -2.90 -1.82 -3.84
CA LEU A 84 -2.72 -3.01 -3.01
C LEU A 84 -3.72 -4.08 -3.47
N ASP A 85 -3.24 -5.07 -4.19
CA ASP A 85 -4.06 -6.20 -4.64
C ASP A 85 -4.08 -7.32 -3.60
N GLU A 86 -5.21 -8.02 -3.53
CA GLU A 86 -5.53 -9.06 -2.54
C GLU A 86 -5.23 -8.62 -1.09
N ILE A 87 -5.71 -7.43 -0.70
CA ILE A 87 -5.48 -6.85 0.66
C ILE A 87 -6.00 -7.75 1.79
N GLY A 88 -6.93 -8.66 1.50
CA GLY A 88 -7.42 -9.69 2.43
C GLY A 88 -6.30 -10.57 2.98
N GLU A 89 -5.32 -10.91 2.15
CA GLU A 89 -4.19 -11.80 2.45
C GLU A 89 -3.11 -11.14 3.33
N MET A 90 -3.20 -9.83 3.55
CA MET A 90 -2.27 -9.11 4.41
C MET A 90 -2.46 -9.52 5.88
N ASP A 91 -1.36 -9.72 6.61
CA ASP A 91 -1.42 -10.03 8.04
C ASP A 91 -1.94 -8.84 8.88
N LEU A 92 -2.35 -9.13 10.11
CA LEU A 92 -2.96 -8.13 11.00
C LEU A 92 -2.00 -7.00 11.38
N LEU A 93 -0.71 -7.28 11.51
CA LEU A 93 0.30 -6.30 11.89
C LEU A 93 0.50 -5.27 10.77
N LEU A 94 0.55 -5.74 9.52
CA LEU A 94 0.65 -4.90 8.34
C LEU A 94 -0.63 -4.10 8.10
N LYS A 95 -1.81 -4.70 8.31
CA LYS A 95 -3.09 -3.98 8.27
C LYS A 95 -3.11 -2.79 9.23
N ALA A 96 -2.60 -2.96 10.46
CA ALA A 96 -2.45 -1.86 11.43
C ALA A 96 -1.49 -0.75 10.94
N LYS A 97 -0.41 -1.11 10.23
CA LYS A 97 0.51 -0.12 9.65
C LYS A 97 -0.08 0.62 8.46
N ILE A 98 -0.87 -0.05 7.62
CA ILE A 98 -1.61 0.60 6.54
C ILE A 98 -2.64 1.57 7.09
N LEU A 99 -3.36 1.20 8.16
CA LEU A 99 -4.28 2.11 8.85
C LEU A 99 -3.54 3.38 9.30
N LYS A 100 -2.40 3.23 9.96
CA LYS A 100 -1.59 4.37 10.40
C LYS A 100 -1.07 5.23 9.24
N LEU A 101 -0.72 4.62 8.11
CA LEU A 101 -0.39 5.34 6.89
C LEU A 101 -1.57 6.17 6.36
N LEU A 102 -2.78 5.62 6.39
CA LEU A 102 -3.99 6.31 5.91
C LEU A 102 -4.35 7.51 6.81
N GLU A 103 -4.25 7.34 8.13
CA GLU A 103 -4.57 8.36 9.14
C GLU A 103 -3.51 9.46 9.21
N ASP A 104 -2.26 9.08 9.45
CA ASP A 104 -1.18 10.03 9.78
C ASP A 104 -0.45 10.54 8.52
N ARG A 105 -0.61 9.86 7.38
CA ARG A 105 0.16 10.12 6.15
C ARG A 105 1.67 10.06 6.40
N THR A 106 2.08 9.21 7.34
CA THR A 106 3.48 8.96 7.66
C THR A 106 3.81 7.48 7.67
N ILE A 107 5.08 7.18 7.44
CA ILE A 107 5.64 5.84 7.58
C ILE A 107 6.97 5.87 8.32
N ARG A 108 7.37 4.68 8.79
CA ARG A 108 8.70 4.40 9.33
C ARG A 108 9.25 3.16 8.64
N ARG A 109 10.51 3.22 8.25
CA ARG A 109 11.25 2.05 7.75
C ARG A 109 11.52 1.08 8.88
N VAL A 110 11.65 -0.20 8.54
CA VAL A 110 12.09 -1.22 9.49
C VAL A 110 13.48 -0.84 10.04
N GLY A 111 13.63 -0.89 11.36
CA GLY A 111 14.85 -0.48 12.05
C GLY A 111 15.05 1.04 12.19
N SER A 112 14.08 1.87 11.78
CA SER A 112 14.15 3.33 11.90
C SER A 112 13.12 3.88 12.88
N VAL A 113 13.54 4.84 13.70
CA VAL A 113 12.62 5.67 14.53
C VAL A 113 12.14 6.93 13.81
N LYS A 114 12.73 7.25 12.66
CA LYS A 114 12.45 8.48 11.92
C LYS A 114 11.19 8.32 11.07
N GLU A 115 10.22 9.19 11.30
CA GLU A 115 9.02 9.30 10.47
C GLU A 115 9.31 10.02 9.16
N ARG A 116 8.58 9.62 8.12
CA ARG A 116 8.59 10.22 6.79
C ARG A 116 7.17 10.49 6.37
N LYS A 117 6.87 11.75 6.01
CA LYS A 117 5.59 12.12 5.41
C LYS A 117 5.53 11.61 3.98
N VAL A 118 4.38 11.08 3.61
CA VAL A 118 4.07 10.64 2.25
C VAL A 118 2.69 11.16 1.87
N ASN A 119 2.56 11.58 0.63
CA ASN A 119 1.32 12.08 0.05
C ASN A 119 0.98 11.20 -1.15
N LEU A 120 0.31 10.07 -0.91
CA LEU A 120 -0.12 9.10 -1.92
C LEU A 120 -1.63 8.84 -1.82
N ARG A 121 -2.25 8.40 -2.91
CA ARG A 121 -3.59 7.80 -2.90
C ARG A 121 -3.47 6.30 -2.72
N VAL A 122 -4.30 5.69 -1.88
CA VAL A 122 -4.36 4.23 -1.75
C VAL A 122 -5.58 3.72 -2.52
N ILE A 123 -5.37 2.71 -3.36
CA ILE A 123 -6.44 1.90 -3.95
C ILE A 123 -6.17 0.47 -3.50
N SER A 124 -7.20 -0.25 -3.05
CA SER A 124 -7.07 -1.64 -2.62
C SER A 124 -8.07 -2.50 -3.36
N ALA A 125 -7.71 -3.76 -3.57
CA ALA A 125 -8.58 -4.76 -4.17
C ALA A 125 -8.59 -6.05 -3.33
N THR A 126 -9.73 -6.73 -3.32
CA THR A 126 -9.90 -8.01 -2.62
C THR A 126 -10.98 -8.85 -3.29
N ASN A 127 -10.81 -10.17 -3.27
CA ASN A 127 -11.88 -11.14 -3.53
C ASN A 127 -12.60 -11.61 -2.25
N CYS A 128 -12.05 -11.30 -1.07
CA CYS A 128 -12.57 -11.73 0.22
C CYS A 128 -13.72 -10.84 0.67
N ASN A 129 -14.72 -11.44 1.33
CA ASN A 129 -15.76 -10.70 2.03
C ASN A 129 -15.19 -10.13 3.35
N LEU A 130 -14.86 -8.84 3.35
CA LEU A 130 -14.24 -8.19 4.50
C LEU A 130 -15.18 -8.10 5.72
N GLU A 131 -16.48 -7.94 5.51
CA GLU A 131 -17.45 -7.88 6.62
C GLU A 131 -17.48 -9.18 7.42
N GLN A 132 -17.44 -10.32 6.73
CA GLN A 132 -17.35 -11.64 7.36
C GLN A 132 -16.03 -11.81 8.13
N MET A 133 -14.92 -11.29 7.59
CA MET A 133 -13.61 -11.41 8.25
C MET A 133 -13.51 -10.60 9.54
N VAL A 134 -14.29 -9.53 9.70
CA VAL A 134 -14.31 -8.71 10.93
C VAL A 134 -15.19 -9.32 12.02
N GLN A 135 -16.18 -10.15 11.66
CA GLN A 135 -17.06 -10.82 12.60
C GLN A 135 -16.42 -12.06 13.27
N GLN A 136 -15.23 -12.46 12.83
CA GLN A 136 -14.46 -13.59 13.35
C GLN A 136 -13.34 -13.12 14.27
#